data_AF-A0A7R9TD71-F1
#
_entry.id   AF-A0A7R9TD71-F1
#
_cell.length_a   1.000
_cell.length_b   1.000
_cell.length_c   1.000
_cell.angle_alpha   90.00
_cell.angle_beta   90.00
_cell.angle_gamma   90.00
#
_symmetry.space_group_name_H-M   'P 1'
#
loop_
_entity.id
_entity.type
_entity.pdbx_description
1 polymer ?
#
loop_
_entity_poly.entity_id
_entity_poly.type
_entity_poly.pdbx_seq_one_letter_code
_entity_poly.pdbx_strand_id
1 'polypeptide(L)'
;SHPLSRLEDVVRNGGDCASCATRVNVSLTPPCGCGVLCPSCAERSPRTCAKCNTPYEMQPVEDPSRKAHNDNPKWAVPRELIEWQPAYAGVGAEGHRGGTWTDDWRSTDSSKVTWLLERLRSAGAAPPEDASDAAREDAEAAATRVFTAEGMEWIGEAGGFNRWEPPVSLDADDADARDHHRDDLFEKPMKPPPIGWRASRKAVVYSAFWEHVALIRARLRAEGVPHATMLRHERASIKASELERFRHDPTCGVLVMDTSGVVGLDLS
;
A
#
# COMPACT_ATOMS: atom_id res chain seq x y z
N SER A 1 29.61 -1.70 -14.01
CA SER A 1 28.35 -0.93 -13.94
C SER A 1 27.26 -1.71 -14.64
N HIS A 2 26.03 -1.72 -14.11
CA HIS A 2 24.92 -2.44 -14.73
C HIS A 2 24.59 -1.82 -16.10
N PRO A 3 24.38 -2.59 -17.19
CA PRO A 3 24.19 -2.05 -18.54
C PRO A 3 22.97 -1.12 -18.68
N LEU A 4 22.00 -1.22 -17.77
CA LEU A 4 20.82 -0.37 -17.74
C LEU A 4 20.94 0.83 -16.78
N SER A 5 22.07 1.05 -16.11
CA SER A 5 22.20 2.10 -15.08
C SER A 5 21.91 3.50 -15.63
N ARG A 6 22.20 3.75 -16.91
CA ARG A 6 21.90 5.02 -17.58
C ARG A 6 20.41 5.19 -17.89
N LEU A 7 19.72 4.10 -18.23
CA LEU A 7 18.27 4.14 -18.45
C LEU A 7 17.55 4.35 -17.11
N GLU A 8 18.01 3.68 -16.06
CA GLU A 8 17.51 3.85 -14.71
C GLU A 8 17.67 5.29 -14.22
N ASP A 9 18.84 5.90 -14.39
CA ASP A 9 19.09 7.30 -14.05
C ASP A 9 18.13 8.26 -14.78
N VAL A 10 17.97 8.07 -16.09
CA VAL A 10 17.09 8.91 -16.91
C VAL A 10 15.62 8.72 -16.56
N VAL A 11 15.18 7.50 -16.21
CA VAL A 11 13.81 7.25 -15.74
C VAL A 11 13.56 7.93 -14.38
N ARG A 12 14.57 8.03 -13.51
CA ARG A 12 14.46 8.65 -12.17
C ARG A 12 14.52 10.17 -12.18
N ASN A 13 15.45 10.73 -12.96
CA ASN A 13 15.82 12.15 -12.90
C ASN A 13 15.33 12.95 -14.12
N GLY A 14 14.59 12.29 -15.00
CA GLY A 14 14.41 12.74 -16.37
C GLY A 14 15.73 12.75 -17.13
N GLY A 15 15.65 12.99 -18.43
CA GLY A 15 16.85 13.10 -19.25
C GLY A 15 16.53 13.41 -20.69
N ASP A 16 17.58 13.57 -21.49
CA ASP A 16 17.43 14.01 -22.86
C ASP A 16 16.95 12.86 -23.75
N CYS A 17 15.90 13.14 -24.52
CA CYS A 17 15.42 12.25 -25.56
C CYS A 17 16.58 11.88 -26.49
N ALA A 18 16.79 10.58 -26.70
CA ALA A 18 17.91 10.08 -27.49
C ALA A 18 17.81 10.43 -28.99
N SER A 19 16.65 10.91 -29.45
CA SER A 19 16.38 11.32 -30.83
C SER A 19 16.44 12.84 -31.02
N CYS A 20 15.73 13.63 -30.20
CA CYS A 20 15.62 15.08 -30.38
C CYS A 20 16.33 15.92 -29.31
N ALA A 21 17.01 15.29 -28.34
CA ALA A 21 17.68 15.92 -27.20
C ALA A 21 16.77 16.75 -26.27
N THR A 22 15.45 16.78 -26.49
CA THR A 22 14.52 17.42 -25.56
C THR A 22 14.53 16.69 -24.23
N ARG A 23 14.74 17.41 -23.13
CA ARG A 23 14.65 16.85 -21.78
C ARG A 23 13.22 16.41 -21.48
N VAL A 24 13.08 15.17 -21.05
CA VAL A 24 11.79 14.56 -20.72
C VAL A 24 11.79 13.91 -19.36
N ASN A 25 10.66 14.04 -18.68
CA ASN A 25 10.38 13.35 -17.42
C ASN A 25 9.53 12.09 -17.65
N VAL A 26 8.68 12.08 -18.69
CA VAL A 26 7.97 10.86 -19.15
C VAL A 26 8.69 10.33 -20.38
N SER A 27 9.11 9.07 -20.34
CA SER A 27 10.00 8.53 -21.34
C SER A 27 9.64 7.11 -21.74
N LEU A 28 9.87 6.78 -23.02
CA LEU A 28 9.66 5.45 -23.57
C LEU A 28 11.03 4.79 -23.79
N THR A 29 11.17 3.54 -23.34
CA THR A 29 12.45 2.82 -23.48
C THR A 29 12.34 1.81 -24.63
N PRO A 30 12.96 2.08 -25.79
CA PRO A 30 13.05 1.12 -26.88
C PRO A 30 13.93 -0.09 -26.50
N PRO A 31 13.63 -1.30 -27.02
CA PRO A 31 14.38 -2.52 -26.72
C PRO A 31 15.84 -2.49 -27.19
N CYS A 32 16.19 -1.58 -28.12
CA CYS A 32 17.59 -1.33 -28.53
C CYS A 32 18.52 -0.92 -27.37
N GLY A 33 17.98 -0.43 -26.25
CA GLY A 33 18.76 0.14 -25.15
C GLY A 33 19.51 1.43 -25.51
N CYS A 34 19.23 2.01 -26.68
CA CYS A 34 19.97 3.13 -27.23
C CYS A 34 19.69 4.49 -26.56
N GLY A 35 18.83 4.49 -25.54
CA GLY A 35 18.43 5.63 -24.69
C GLY A 35 16.93 5.61 -24.47
N VAL A 36 16.37 6.71 -23.93
CA VAL A 36 14.92 6.91 -23.84
C VAL A 36 14.42 7.83 -24.95
N LEU A 37 13.15 7.75 -25.31
CA LEU A 37 12.50 8.61 -26.29
C LEU A 37 11.40 9.46 -25.63
N CYS A 38 11.25 10.70 -26.07
CA CYS A 38 10.07 11.50 -25.75
C CYS A 38 8.82 10.94 -26.46
N PRO A 39 7.61 11.14 -25.91
CA PRO A 39 6.37 10.69 -26.53
C PRO A 39 6.25 11.10 -28.01
N SER A 40 6.60 12.35 -28.34
CA SER A 40 6.53 12.85 -29.72
C SER A 40 7.50 12.15 -30.68
N CYS A 41 8.71 11.78 -30.24
CA CYS A 41 9.65 11.02 -31.08
C CYS A 41 9.20 9.58 -31.28
N ALA A 42 8.63 8.95 -30.24
CA ALA A 42 8.09 7.61 -30.35
C ALA A 42 6.84 7.57 -31.25
N GLU A 43 5.95 8.56 -31.15
CA GLU A 43 4.75 8.68 -31.99
C GLU A 43 5.10 8.86 -33.47
N ARG A 44 6.12 9.69 -33.78
CA ARG A 44 6.62 9.86 -35.15
C ARG A 44 7.23 8.59 -35.74
N SER A 45 7.65 7.66 -34.90
CA SER A 45 8.33 6.41 -35.29
C SER A 45 7.71 5.22 -34.55
N PRO A 46 6.43 4.88 -34.81
CA PRO A 46 5.68 3.96 -33.95
C PRO A 46 6.06 2.49 -34.14
N ARG A 47 6.89 2.18 -35.15
CA ARG A 47 7.30 0.81 -35.51
C ARG A 47 8.81 0.57 -35.40
N THR A 48 9.58 1.61 -35.14
CA THR A 48 11.05 1.53 -35.07
C THR A 48 11.59 2.55 -34.06
N CYS A 49 12.78 2.30 -33.52
CA CYS A 49 13.45 3.29 -32.69
C CYS A 49 13.76 4.57 -33.47
N ALA A 50 13.29 5.72 -32.98
CA ALA A 50 13.55 7.03 -33.57
C ALA A 50 15.04 7.49 -33.56
N LYS A 51 15.93 6.70 -32.97
CA LYS A 51 17.39 6.94 -32.96
C LYS A 51 18.14 5.99 -33.90
N CYS A 52 18.00 4.69 -33.70
CA CYS A 52 18.79 3.68 -34.43
C CYS A 52 17.98 2.89 -35.46
N ASN A 53 16.68 3.18 -35.63
CA ASN A 53 15.77 2.51 -36.55
C ASN A 53 15.57 1.01 -36.31
N THR A 54 16.00 0.46 -35.17
CA THR A 54 15.71 -0.92 -34.80
C THR A 54 14.19 -1.13 -34.81
N PRO A 55 13.68 -2.11 -35.57
CA PRO A 55 12.24 -2.37 -35.63
C PRO A 55 11.75 -2.94 -34.30
N TYR A 56 10.54 -2.56 -33.92
CA TYR A 56 9.87 -3.14 -32.77
C TYR A 56 9.14 -4.41 -33.17
N GLU A 57 9.10 -5.39 -32.28
CA GLU A 57 8.14 -6.48 -32.42
C GLU A 57 6.72 -5.93 -32.19
N MET A 58 5.86 -6.03 -33.20
CA MET A 58 4.50 -5.49 -33.14
C MET A 58 3.51 -6.60 -32.76
N GLN A 59 2.69 -6.34 -31.75
CA GLN A 59 1.52 -7.14 -31.43
C GLN A 59 0.34 -6.73 -32.33
N PRO A 60 -0.21 -7.65 -33.17
CA PRO A 60 -1.32 -7.34 -34.05
C PRO A 60 -2.63 -7.12 -33.28
N VAL A 61 -3.62 -6.53 -33.94
CA VAL A 61 -4.98 -6.36 -33.40
C VAL A 61 -5.66 -7.72 -33.15
N GLU A 62 -5.46 -8.66 -34.08
CA GLU A 62 -6.08 -9.99 -34.03
C GLU A 62 -5.42 -10.97 -33.05
N ASP A 63 -4.43 -10.51 -32.26
CA ASP A 63 -3.76 -11.36 -31.28
C ASP A 63 -4.77 -11.84 -30.21
N PRO A 64 -4.95 -13.16 -30.02
CA PRO A 64 -5.90 -13.71 -29.03
C PRO A 64 -5.64 -13.20 -27.61
N SER A 65 -4.37 -13.04 -27.21
CA SER A 65 -3.99 -12.54 -25.88
C SER A 65 -4.43 -11.08 -25.67
N ARG A 66 -4.49 -10.31 -26.76
CA ARG A 66 -4.92 -8.91 -26.73
C ARG A 66 -6.44 -8.78 -26.63
N LYS A 67 -7.17 -9.62 -27.37
CA LYS A 67 -8.63 -9.68 -27.31
C LYS A 67 -9.17 -10.20 -25.97
N ALA A 68 -8.36 -10.91 -25.20
CA ALA A 68 -8.74 -11.36 -23.86
C ALA A 68 -8.99 -10.21 -22.86
N HIS A 69 -8.39 -9.02 -23.09
CA HIS A 69 -8.46 -7.88 -22.16
C HIS A 69 -8.91 -6.57 -22.83
N ASN A 70 -9.02 -6.53 -24.15
CA ASN A 70 -9.50 -5.40 -24.93
C ASN A 70 -10.32 -5.91 -26.12
N ASP A 71 -11.65 -5.85 -25.99
CA ASP A 71 -12.60 -6.37 -26.98
C ASP A 71 -12.51 -5.67 -28.34
N ASN A 72 -11.96 -4.45 -28.41
CA ASN A 72 -11.86 -3.68 -29.64
C ASN A 72 -10.51 -2.96 -29.78
N PRO A 73 -9.41 -3.69 -30.03
CA PRO A 73 -8.09 -3.09 -30.21
C PRO A 73 -8.05 -2.33 -31.55
N LYS A 74 -7.68 -1.05 -31.52
CA LYS A 74 -7.76 -0.18 -32.71
C LYS A 74 -6.59 -0.29 -33.68
N TRP A 75 -5.38 -0.60 -33.19
CA TRP A 75 -4.16 -0.64 -34.02
C TRP A 75 -3.10 -1.55 -33.40
N ALA A 76 -2.14 -2.05 -34.19
CA ALA A 76 -1.00 -2.82 -33.69
C ALA A 76 -0.12 -1.98 -32.75
N VAL A 77 0.38 -2.58 -31.67
CA VAL A 77 1.22 -1.90 -30.67
C VAL A 77 2.57 -2.61 -30.54
N PRO A 78 3.67 -1.91 -30.25
CA PRO A 78 4.94 -2.57 -29.95
C PRO A 78 4.82 -3.43 -28.67
N ARG A 79 5.31 -4.68 -28.69
CA ARG A 79 5.34 -5.55 -27.50
C ARG A 79 6.32 -5.06 -26.44
N GLU A 80 7.48 -4.59 -26.88
CA GLU A 80 8.63 -4.34 -25.99
C GLU A 80 8.85 -2.85 -25.70
N LEU A 81 8.09 -1.95 -26.34
CA LEU A 81 8.18 -0.52 -26.04
C LEU A 81 7.37 -0.22 -24.79
N ILE A 82 8.07 -0.06 -23.67
CA ILE A 82 7.45 0.22 -22.39
C ILE A 82 7.47 1.73 -22.15
N GLU A 83 6.29 2.30 -21.93
CA GLU A 83 6.14 3.65 -21.40
C GLU A 83 6.49 3.63 -19.92
N TRP A 84 7.60 4.27 -19.56
CA TRP A 84 7.95 4.47 -18.17
C TRP A 84 7.20 5.70 -17.68
N GLN A 85 6.19 5.42 -16.89
CA GLN A 85 5.56 6.40 -16.00
C GLN A 85 6.39 6.39 -14.72
N PRO A 86 7.40 7.27 -14.54
CA PRO A 86 7.94 7.45 -13.21
C PRO A 86 6.75 7.81 -12.33
N ALA A 87 6.50 7.02 -11.29
CA ALA A 87 5.50 7.36 -10.30
C ALA A 87 5.74 8.81 -9.84
N TYR A 88 4.69 9.48 -9.34
CA TYR A 88 4.60 10.90 -8.92
C TYR A 88 5.69 11.46 -7.97
N ALA A 89 6.82 10.78 -7.79
CA ALA A 89 7.96 11.08 -6.94
C ALA A 89 9.29 11.09 -7.75
N GLY A 90 9.30 11.72 -8.92
CA GLY A 90 10.56 12.05 -9.61
C GLY A 90 11.36 13.09 -8.82
N VAL A 91 12.70 13.07 -8.93
CA VAL A 91 13.55 14.07 -8.29
C VAL A 91 13.20 15.46 -8.83
N GLY A 92 12.77 16.37 -7.94
CA GLY A 92 12.33 17.72 -8.30
C GLY A 92 10.85 17.89 -8.61
N ALA A 93 10.00 16.87 -8.39
CA ALA A 93 8.55 17.04 -8.42
C ALA A 93 8.09 17.91 -7.23
N GLU A 94 7.79 19.20 -7.48
CA GLU A 94 7.14 20.07 -6.50
C GLU A 94 5.62 19.88 -6.53
N GLY A 95 5.11 19.36 -5.42
CA GLY A 95 3.70 19.12 -5.13
C GLY A 95 3.61 18.48 -3.74
N HIS A 96 2.41 18.18 -3.24
CA HIS A 96 2.18 17.64 -1.88
C HIS A 96 2.98 16.37 -1.49
N ARG A 97 3.73 15.76 -2.43
CA ARG A 97 4.43 14.49 -2.30
C ARG A 97 5.80 14.49 -2.98
N GLY A 98 6.75 15.28 -2.47
CA GLY A 98 8.17 14.99 -2.71
C GLY A 98 8.52 13.66 -2.03
N GLY A 99 9.18 12.74 -2.73
CA GLY A 99 9.59 11.45 -2.16
C GLY A 99 10.75 10.82 -2.93
N THR A 100 11.54 9.99 -2.23
CA THR A 100 12.63 9.20 -2.82
C THR A 100 12.02 7.99 -3.53
N TRP A 101 12.28 7.81 -4.83
CA TRP A 101 11.91 6.58 -5.54
C TRP A 101 12.58 5.37 -4.91
N THR A 102 11.82 4.31 -4.70
CA THR A 102 12.30 3.01 -4.19
C THR A 102 11.76 1.89 -5.07
N ASP A 103 12.57 0.85 -5.26
CA ASP A 103 12.15 -0.41 -5.90
C ASP A 103 11.33 -1.30 -4.95
N ASP A 104 11.44 -1.05 -3.65
CA ASP A 104 10.57 -1.65 -2.64
C ASP A 104 9.24 -0.89 -2.50
N TRP A 105 8.20 -1.40 -3.14
CA TRP A 105 6.83 -0.84 -3.07
C TRP A 105 6.32 -0.68 -1.62
N ARG A 106 6.89 -1.40 -0.64
CA ARG A 106 6.54 -1.31 0.79
C ARG A 106 6.98 -0.01 1.44
N SER A 107 7.91 0.71 0.82
CA SER A 107 8.36 2.04 1.25
C SER A 107 7.66 3.19 0.49
N THR A 108 6.74 2.85 -0.42
CA THR A 108 5.97 3.82 -1.19
C THR A 108 4.83 4.41 -0.35
N ASP A 109 4.72 5.74 -0.31
CA ASP A 109 3.53 6.41 0.21
C ASP A 109 2.47 6.49 -0.90
N SER A 110 1.37 5.75 -0.75
CA SER A 110 0.33 5.68 -1.79
C SER A 110 -0.75 6.73 -1.60
N SER A 111 -0.87 7.60 -2.59
CA SER A 111 -1.96 8.56 -2.74
C SER A 111 -3.36 7.98 -2.53
N LYS A 112 -3.57 6.74 -2.99
CA LYS A 112 -4.85 6.03 -2.85
C LYS A 112 -5.09 5.61 -1.40
N VAL A 113 -4.04 5.25 -0.68
CA VAL A 113 -4.13 4.86 0.74
C VAL A 113 -4.31 6.10 1.61
N THR A 114 -3.64 7.22 1.31
CA THR A 114 -3.90 8.52 1.97
C THR A 114 -5.36 8.93 1.78
N TRP A 115 -5.85 8.92 0.53
CA TRP A 115 -7.24 9.25 0.23
C TRP A 115 -8.23 8.30 0.91
N LEU A 116 -7.93 7.00 0.93
CA LEU A 116 -8.74 6.01 1.64
C LEU A 116 -8.83 6.35 3.13
N LEU A 117 -7.71 6.67 3.78
CA LEU A 117 -7.67 7.02 5.20
C LEU A 117 -8.53 8.26 5.51
N GLU A 118 -8.43 9.30 4.68
CA GLU A 118 -9.30 10.49 4.78
C GLU A 118 -10.79 10.13 4.67
N ARG A 119 -11.15 9.22 3.76
CA ARG A 119 -12.54 8.75 3.60
C ARG A 119 -13.00 7.95 4.82
N LEU A 120 -12.15 7.07 5.37
CA LEU A 120 -12.46 6.29 6.57
C LEU A 120 -12.69 7.20 7.78
N ARG A 121 -11.86 8.25 7.94
CA ARG A 121 -12.02 9.29 8.97
C ARG A 121 -13.33 10.06 8.78
N SER A 122 -13.59 10.54 7.57
CA SER A 122 -14.82 11.28 7.23
C SER A 122 -16.08 10.45 7.45
N ALA A 123 -15.99 9.12 7.26
CA ALA A 123 -17.08 8.20 7.50
C ALA A 123 -17.30 7.88 8.99
N GLY A 124 -16.33 8.19 9.86
CA GLY A 124 -16.35 7.83 11.28
C GLY A 124 -15.88 6.39 11.57
N ALA A 125 -15.22 5.75 10.61
CA ALA A 125 -14.65 4.41 10.73
C ALA A 125 -13.20 4.41 11.24
N ALA A 126 -12.51 5.55 11.18
CA ALA A 126 -11.15 5.72 11.67
C ALA A 126 -11.04 6.96 12.57
N PRO A 127 -10.14 6.96 13.57
CA PRO A 127 -9.90 8.12 14.42
C PRO A 127 -9.41 9.34 13.60
N PRO A 128 -9.78 10.57 14.00
CA PRO A 128 -9.24 11.77 13.38
C PRO A 128 -7.73 11.86 13.64
N GLU A 129 -7.01 12.51 12.73
CA GLU A 129 -5.54 12.57 12.72
C GLU A 129 -4.97 13.13 14.04
N ASP A 130 -5.64 14.13 14.61
CA ASP A 130 -5.19 14.88 15.79
C ASP A 130 -5.69 14.29 17.13
N ALA A 131 -6.42 13.17 17.10
CA ALA A 131 -6.98 12.55 18.31
C ALA A 131 -5.91 12.06 19.30
N SER A 132 -4.67 11.83 18.83
CA SER A 132 -3.59 11.35 19.70
C SER A 132 -3.01 12.42 20.62
N ASP A 133 -3.18 13.71 20.33
CA ASP A 133 -2.58 14.79 21.14
C ASP A 133 -3.56 15.31 22.19
N ALA A 134 -4.82 15.53 21.83
CA ALA A 134 -5.86 15.97 22.77
C ALA A 134 -6.17 14.92 23.85
N ALA A 135 -6.22 13.63 23.47
CA ALA A 135 -6.44 12.55 24.43
C ALA A 135 -5.23 12.31 25.35
N ARG A 136 -4.02 12.73 24.94
CA ARG A 136 -2.81 12.61 25.76
C ARG A 136 -2.77 13.66 26.86
N GLU A 137 -3.17 14.89 26.58
CA GLU A 137 -3.29 15.95 27.60
C GLU A 137 -4.41 15.65 28.62
N ASP A 138 -5.57 15.15 28.17
CA ASP A 138 -6.67 14.77 29.07
C ASP A 138 -6.36 13.50 29.89
N ALA A 139 -5.64 12.52 29.31
CA ALA A 139 -5.21 11.32 30.03
C ALA A 139 -4.09 11.60 31.06
N GLU A 140 -3.17 12.53 30.77
CA GLU A 140 -2.16 13.00 31.74
C GLU A 140 -2.82 13.77 32.90
N ALA A 141 -3.88 14.54 32.63
CA ALA A 141 -4.62 15.27 33.66
C ALA A 141 -5.49 14.37 34.55
N ALA A 142 -5.94 13.21 34.06
CA ALA A 142 -6.82 12.29 34.78
C ALA A 142 -6.08 11.21 35.61
N ALA A 143 -4.74 11.13 35.55
CA ALA A 143 -3.97 10.18 36.34
C ALA A 143 -3.94 10.59 37.83
N THR A 144 -4.72 9.88 38.65
CA THR A 144 -4.72 10.01 40.12
C THR A 144 -3.31 9.79 40.68
N ARG A 145 -2.70 10.83 41.27
CA ARG A 145 -1.42 10.73 41.99
C ARG A 145 -1.66 10.29 43.43
N VAL A 146 -1.23 9.08 43.77
CA VAL A 146 -1.18 8.58 45.17
C VAL A 146 0.25 8.74 45.68
N PHE A 147 0.42 9.50 46.76
CA PHE A 147 1.71 9.63 47.46
C PHE A 147 1.65 8.85 48.78
N THR A 148 2.66 8.03 49.06
CA THR A 148 2.88 7.43 50.39
C THR A 148 4.20 7.91 50.99
N ALA A 149 4.29 7.87 52.32
CA ALA A 149 5.30 8.59 53.12
C ALA A 149 6.73 8.04 53.05
N GLU A 150 7.04 7.08 52.19
CA GLU A 150 8.35 6.43 52.11
C GLU A 150 8.92 6.44 50.68
N GLY A 151 8.97 7.62 50.05
CA GLY A 151 10.00 8.04 49.08
C GLY A 151 10.43 7.12 47.92
N MET A 152 9.66 6.11 47.54
CA MET A 152 10.02 5.15 46.48
C MET A 152 9.04 5.29 45.31
N GLU A 153 9.57 5.76 44.17
CA GLU A 153 8.81 6.00 42.94
C GLU A 153 8.59 4.67 42.19
N TRP A 154 7.33 4.31 41.98
CA TRP A 154 6.92 3.15 41.18
C TRP A 154 5.98 3.64 40.09
N ILE A 155 6.26 3.29 38.83
CA ILE A 155 5.35 3.51 37.70
C ILE A 155 4.70 2.16 37.42
N GLY A 156 3.50 1.95 37.95
CA GLY A 156 2.68 0.75 37.70
C GLY A 156 1.24 1.15 37.41
N GLU A 157 0.71 0.71 36.27
CA GLU A 157 -0.66 1.02 35.84
C GLU A 157 -1.69 0.25 36.67
N ALA A 158 -2.59 1.00 37.29
CA ALA A 158 -3.82 0.49 37.89
C ALA A 158 -4.95 0.55 36.85
N GLY A 159 -5.47 -0.62 36.47
CA GLY A 159 -6.69 -0.74 35.67
C GLY A 159 -6.55 -1.76 34.56
N GLY A 160 -7.25 -2.89 34.71
CA GLY A 160 -7.21 -4.01 33.78
C GLY A 160 -7.62 -3.59 32.37
N PHE A 161 -6.62 -3.41 31.51
CA PHE A 161 -6.80 -3.43 30.07
C PHE A 161 -7.07 -4.88 29.67
N ASN A 162 -8.12 -5.10 28.90
CA ASN A 162 -8.30 -6.32 28.10
C ASN A 162 -7.10 -6.42 27.14
N ARG A 163 -6.01 -7.00 27.62
CA ARG A 163 -4.95 -7.52 26.77
C ARG A 163 -5.57 -8.71 26.05
N TRP A 164 -6.03 -8.48 24.82
CA TRP A 164 -6.26 -9.58 23.91
C TRP A 164 -4.89 -10.19 23.62
N GLU A 165 -4.59 -11.30 24.31
CA GLU A 165 -3.49 -12.18 23.95
C GLU A 165 -4.02 -13.10 22.84
N PRO A 166 -3.37 -13.16 21.66
CA PRO A 166 -3.75 -14.14 20.66
C PRO A 166 -3.58 -15.54 21.28
N PRO A 167 -4.48 -16.50 21.01
CA PRO A 167 -4.30 -17.86 21.50
C PRO A 167 -3.00 -18.42 20.91
N VAL A 168 -2.03 -18.70 21.79
CA VAL A 168 -0.86 -19.50 21.47
C VAL A 168 -1.31 -20.93 21.19
N SER A 169 -1.47 -21.28 19.91
CA SER A 169 -1.66 -22.68 19.53
C SER A 169 -0.28 -23.35 19.52
N LEU A 170 0.08 -23.96 20.64
CA LEU A 170 0.99 -25.11 20.66
C LEU A 170 0.20 -26.28 20.09
N ASP A 171 0.40 -26.58 18.81
CA ASP A 171 0.27 -27.95 18.28
C ASP A 171 1.11 -28.03 17.00
N ALA A 172 2.11 -28.91 17.08
CA ALA A 172 3.04 -29.24 16.04
C ALA A 172 2.39 -30.23 15.08
N ASP A 173 2.30 -29.86 13.81
CA ASP A 173 2.30 -30.78 12.67
C ASP A 173 2.71 -29.97 11.42
N ASP A 174 4.03 -29.79 11.31
CA ASP A 174 4.72 -28.98 10.30
C ASP A 174 4.85 -29.75 8.97
N ALA A 175 3.93 -29.49 8.05
CA ALA A 175 4.10 -29.85 6.64
C ALA A 175 3.78 -28.71 5.65
N ASP A 176 3.29 -27.56 6.12
CA ASP A 176 2.83 -26.45 5.24
C ASP A 176 3.58 -25.12 5.47
N ALA A 177 4.70 -25.16 6.19
CA ALA A 177 5.44 -23.98 6.68
C ALA A 177 6.21 -23.16 5.63
N ARG A 178 5.99 -23.35 4.32
CA ARG A 178 6.81 -22.68 3.29
C ARG A 178 6.30 -21.33 2.79
N ASP A 179 5.10 -20.89 3.19
CA ASP A 179 4.54 -19.60 2.73
C ASP A 179 4.26 -18.58 3.86
N HIS A 180 4.33 -18.99 5.13
CA HIS A 180 4.00 -18.12 6.28
C HIS A 180 5.07 -17.09 6.65
N HIS A 181 6.27 -17.16 6.10
CA HIS A 181 7.39 -16.27 6.49
C HIS A 181 7.34 -14.86 5.87
N ARG A 182 6.39 -14.55 4.98
CA ARG A 182 6.33 -13.25 4.29
C ARG A 182 5.58 -12.15 5.04
N ASP A 183 4.77 -12.49 6.06
CA ASP A 183 3.90 -11.53 6.74
C ASP A 183 4.53 -10.89 7.99
N ASP A 184 5.33 -11.64 8.75
CA ASP A 184 5.79 -11.20 10.08
C ASP A 184 6.99 -10.24 10.06
N LEU A 185 7.75 -10.17 8.97
CA LEU A 185 9.03 -9.44 8.95
C LEU A 185 8.92 -7.92 8.76
N PHE A 186 7.71 -7.38 8.58
CA PHE A 186 7.52 -5.98 8.17
C PHE A 186 6.40 -5.22 8.90
N GLU A 187 5.82 -5.79 9.96
CA GLU A 187 4.85 -5.05 10.77
C GLU A 187 5.57 -3.91 11.52
N LYS A 188 5.42 -2.67 11.02
CA LYS A 188 5.78 -1.48 11.80
C LYS A 188 5.07 -1.54 13.16
N PRO A 189 5.72 -1.12 14.26
CA PRO A 189 5.09 -1.09 15.57
C PRO A 189 3.79 -0.30 15.48
N MET A 190 2.69 -0.91 15.92
CA MET A 190 1.37 -0.32 15.84
C MET A 190 1.33 0.92 16.72
N LYS A 191 0.98 2.08 16.15
CA LYS A 191 0.64 3.25 16.98
C LYS A 191 -0.58 2.86 17.81
N PRO A 192 -0.59 3.04 19.14
CA PRO A 192 -1.76 2.71 19.94
C PRO A 192 -2.93 3.59 19.47
N PRO A 193 -4.15 3.04 19.41
CA PRO A 193 -5.31 3.84 19.07
C PRO A 193 -5.56 4.91 20.14
N PRO A 194 -6.24 6.02 19.79
CA PRO A 194 -6.56 7.05 20.77
C PRO A 194 -7.39 6.48 21.93
N ILE A 195 -7.04 6.87 23.15
CA ILE A 195 -7.74 6.41 24.35
C ILE A 195 -9.21 6.86 24.28
N GLY A 196 -10.13 5.93 24.52
CA GLY A 196 -11.56 6.20 24.47
C GLY A 196 -12.17 6.27 23.06
N TRP A 197 -11.38 6.04 22.00
CA TRP A 197 -11.88 6.01 20.62
C TRP A 197 -12.97 4.95 20.41
N ARG A 198 -14.02 5.33 19.68
CA ARG A 198 -15.08 4.43 19.20
C ARG A 198 -15.47 4.83 17.78
N ALA A 199 -15.58 3.85 16.90
CA ALA A 199 -16.04 4.06 15.54
C ALA A 199 -17.55 4.34 15.52
N SER A 200 -17.96 5.45 14.88
CA SER A 200 -19.38 5.80 14.72
C SER A 200 -20.01 5.11 13.50
N ARG A 201 -19.18 4.60 12.58
CA ARG A 201 -19.60 3.72 11.49
C ARG A 201 -18.57 2.63 11.25
N LYS A 202 -19.01 1.56 10.59
CA LYS A 202 -18.17 0.45 10.14
C LYS A 202 -17.90 0.58 8.64
N ALA A 203 -16.68 0.29 8.20
CA ALA A 203 -16.30 0.34 6.80
C ALA A 203 -15.58 -0.94 6.37
N VAL A 204 -15.92 -1.41 5.18
CA VAL A 204 -15.22 -2.53 4.53
C VAL A 204 -14.31 -1.98 3.44
N VAL A 205 -13.06 -2.40 3.48
CA VAL A 205 -12.03 -2.07 2.49
C VAL A 205 -11.64 -3.34 1.76
N TYR A 206 -11.90 -3.34 0.46
CA TYR A 206 -11.65 -4.49 -0.40
C TYR A 206 -10.57 -4.17 -1.44
N SER A 207 -9.68 -5.13 -1.69
CA SER A 207 -8.78 -5.10 -2.84
C SER A 207 -8.48 -6.51 -3.35
N ALA A 208 -8.54 -6.69 -4.67
CA ALA A 208 -8.12 -7.94 -5.32
C ALA A 208 -6.60 -8.10 -5.42
N PHE A 209 -5.83 -7.04 -5.13
CA PHE A 209 -4.36 -7.02 -5.22
C PHE A 209 -3.75 -7.10 -3.82
N TRP A 210 -2.88 -8.07 -3.59
CA TRP A 210 -2.19 -8.33 -2.33
C TRP A 210 -1.36 -7.12 -1.86
N GLU A 211 -0.64 -6.48 -2.78
CA GLU A 211 0.23 -5.35 -2.49
C GLU A 211 -0.57 -4.16 -1.93
N HIS A 212 -1.78 -3.93 -2.45
CA HIS A 212 -2.67 -2.91 -1.90
C HIS A 212 -3.12 -3.28 -0.48
N VAL A 213 -3.53 -4.53 -0.25
CA VAL A 213 -3.96 -5.01 1.07
C VAL A 213 -2.86 -4.79 2.10
N ALA A 214 -1.64 -5.22 1.77
CA ALA A 214 -0.48 -5.07 2.64
C ALA A 214 -0.12 -3.59 2.87
N LEU A 215 -0.18 -2.73 1.85
CA LEU A 215 0.08 -1.29 2.01
C LEU A 215 -0.98 -0.59 2.87
N ILE A 216 -2.25 -0.95 2.68
CA ILE A 216 -3.37 -0.45 3.48
C ILE A 216 -3.17 -0.84 4.94
N ARG A 217 -2.94 -2.12 5.24
CA ARG A 217 -2.70 -2.63 6.60
C ARG A 217 -1.54 -1.91 7.27
N ALA A 218 -0.41 -1.80 6.56
CA ALA A 218 0.78 -1.11 7.07
C ALA A 218 0.48 0.35 7.44
N ARG A 219 -0.28 1.08 6.59
CA ARG A 219 -0.64 2.47 6.89
C ARG A 219 -1.65 2.57 8.03
N LEU A 220 -2.68 1.72 8.07
CA LEU A 220 -3.65 1.70 9.17
C LEU A 220 -2.97 1.46 10.52
N ARG A 221 -2.00 0.53 10.58
CA ARG A 221 -1.19 0.29 11.79
C ARG A 221 -0.33 1.49 12.19
N ALA A 222 0.35 2.11 11.22
CA ALA A 222 1.18 3.29 11.47
C ALA A 222 0.37 4.48 12.00
N GLU A 223 -0.89 4.59 11.58
CA GLU A 223 -1.82 5.65 11.99
C GLU A 223 -2.63 5.30 13.24
N GLY A 224 -2.46 4.10 13.78
CA GLY A 224 -3.18 3.63 14.96
C GLY A 224 -4.67 3.44 14.72
N VAL A 225 -5.07 3.09 13.50
CA VAL A 225 -6.46 2.78 13.15
C VAL A 225 -6.77 1.32 13.49
N PRO A 226 -7.65 1.03 14.46
CA PRO A 226 -8.06 -0.34 14.74
C PRO A 226 -8.83 -0.92 13.55
N HIS A 227 -8.36 -2.07 13.06
CA HIS A 227 -8.96 -2.77 11.94
C HIS A 227 -8.88 -4.27 12.13
N ALA A 228 -9.81 -4.97 11.48
CA ALA A 228 -9.84 -6.41 11.35
C ALA A 228 -9.41 -6.86 9.96
N THR A 229 -8.98 -8.13 9.81
CA THR A 229 -8.59 -8.71 8.52
C THR A 229 -9.34 -9.98 8.16
N MET A 230 -9.59 -10.17 6.85
CA MET A 230 -10.07 -11.41 6.27
C MET A 230 -9.33 -11.68 4.95
N LEU A 231 -8.21 -12.40 5.06
CA LEU A 231 -7.27 -12.64 3.96
C LEU A 231 -7.26 -14.10 3.54
N ARG A 232 -6.99 -14.39 2.27
CA ARG A 232 -7.11 -15.74 1.68
C ARG A 232 -6.33 -16.80 2.44
N HIS A 233 -5.14 -16.47 2.92
CA HIS A 233 -4.23 -17.39 3.62
C HIS A 233 -4.56 -17.59 5.11
N GLU A 234 -5.46 -16.79 5.70
CA GLU A 234 -5.84 -16.93 7.10
C GLU A 234 -6.73 -18.16 7.31
N ARG A 235 -6.53 -18.86 8.43
CA ARG A 235 -7.39 -19.96 8.86
C ARG A 235 -8.82 -19.47 9.11
N ALA A 236 -9.81 -20.34 8.87
CA ALA A 236 -11.22 -20.00 9.04
C ALA A 236 -11.57 -19.51 10.47
N SER A 237 -10.92 -20.07 11.50
CA SER A 237 -11.11 -19.64 12.89
C SER A 237 -10.62 -18.19 13.14
N ILE A 238 -9.49 -17.81 12.53
CA ILE A 238 -8.96 -16.45 12.60
C ILE A 238 -9.91 -15.47 11.91
N LYS A 239 -10.34 -15.81 10.70
CA LYS A 239 -11.34 -15.01 9.95
C LYS A 239 -12.63 -14.81 10.73
N ALA A 240 -13.13 -15.85 11.38
CA ALA A 240 -14.33 -15.77 12.22
C ALA A 240 -14.10 -14.84 13.42
N SER A 241 -12.97 -14.97 14.12
CA SER A 241 -12.62 -14.11 15.25
C SER A 241 -12.48 -12.64 14.84
N GLU A 242 -11.83 -12.37 13.70
CA GLU A 242 -11.64 -11.01 13.19
C GLU A 242 -12.96 -10.39 12.69
N LEU A 243 -13.84 -11.21 12.10
CA LEU A 243 -15.19 -10.78 11.74
C LEU A 243 -16.03 -10.43 12.98
N GLU A 244 -16.01 -11.27 14.02
CA GLU A 244 -16.69 -11.01 15.29
C GLU A 244 -16.15 -9.74 15.97
N ARG A 245 -14.82 -9.56 15.95
CA ARG A 245 -14.18 -8.32 16.40
C ARG A 245 -14.69 -7.13 15.61
N PHE A 246 -14.72 -7.19 14.28
CA PHE A 246 -15.26 -6.10 13.46
C PHE A 246 -16.73 -5.79 13.77
N ARG A 247 -17.57 -6.80 14.01
CA ARG A 247 -18.99 -6.62 14.34
C ARG A 247 -19.21 -5.99 15.71
N HIS A 248 -18.55 -6.53 16.73
CA HIS A 248 -18.91 -6.26 18.13
C HIS A 248 -17.94 -5.34 18.87
N ASP A 249 -16.67 -5.23 18.45
CA ASP A 249 -15.72 -4.30 19.07
C ASP A 249 -16.02 -2.87 18.59
N PRO A 250 -16.49 -1.96 19.45
CA PRO A 250 -16.80 -0.58 19.07
C PRO A 250 -15.55 0.22 18.70
N THR A 251 -14.35 -0.25 19.03
CA THR A 251 -13.09 0.41 18.65
C THR A 251 -12.65 0.02 17.23
N CYS A 252 -13.06 -1.16 16.74
CA CYS A 252 -12.68 -1.71 15.44
C CYS A 252 -13.60 -1.21 14.32
N GLY A 253 -13.24 -0.10 13.66
CA GLY A 253 -14.11 0.52 12.64
C GLY A 253 -13.95 0.01 11.21
N VAL A 254 -12.88 -0.73 10.93
CA VAL A 254 -12.48 -1.08 9.55
C VAL A 254 -12.27 -2.58 9.40
N LEU A 255 -12.78 -3.17 8.32
CA LEU A 255 -12.49 -4.55 7.90
C LEU A 255 -11.74 -4.52 6.57
N VAL A 256 -10.52 -5.08 6.53
CA VAL A 256 -9.73 -5.20 5.31
C VAL A 256 -9.83 -6.62 4.78
N MET A 257 -10.24 -6.77 3.52
CA MET A 257 -10.44 -8.08 2.88
C MET A 257 -9.86 -8.16 1.48
N ASP A 258 -9.42 -9.36 1.10
CA ASP A 258 -9.08 -9.71 -0.27
C ASP A 258 -10.21 -10.48 -0.96
N THR A 259 -9.94 -11.09 -2.13
CA THR A 259 -10.91 -11.89 -2.89
C THR A 259 -11.60 -13.00 -2.09
N SER A 260 -11.04 -13.43 -0.96
CA SER A 260 -11.62 -14.47 -0.12
C SER A 260 -12.80 -14.00 0.75
N GLY A 261 -12.98 -12.70 0.94
CA GLY A 261 -14.07 -12.12 1.75
C GLY A 261 -15.36 -11.78 0.98
N VAL A 262 -15.46 -12.10 -0.32
CA VAL A 262 -16.56 -11.59 -1.16
C VAL A 262 -17.78 -12.53 -1.20
N VAL A 263 -17.69 -13.75 -0.65
CA VAL A 263 -18.76 -14.75 -0.77
C VAL A 263 -19.37 -15.08 0.59
N GLY A 264 -20.65 -14.73 0.78
CA GLY A 264 -21.48 -15.23 1.89
C GLY A 264 -21.29 -14.56 3.26
N LEU A 265 -20.64 -13.41 3.34
CA LEU A 265 -20.55 -12.65 4.60
C LEU A 265 -21.87 -11.94 4.91
N ASP A 266 -22.54 -12.42 5.95
CA ASP A 266 -23.58 -11.63 6.63
C ASP A 266 -22.88 -10.52 7.44
N LEU A 267 -23.27 -9.26 7.25
CA LEU A 267 -22.72 -8.11 7.98
C LEU A 267 -23.83 -7.32 8.69
N SER A 268 -25.03 -7.91 8.79
CA SER A 268 -26.20 -7.30 9.42
C SER A 268 -26.15 -7.28 10.94
#